data_AF-A0A941JMH8-F1
#
_entry.id   AF-A0A941JMH8-F1
#
_cell.length_a   1.000
_cell.length_b   1.000
_cell.length_c   1.000
_cell.angle_alpha   90.00
_cell.angle_beta   90.00
_cell.angle_gamma   90.00
#
_symmetry.space_group_name_H-M   'P 1'
#
loop_
_entity.id
_entity.type
_entity.pdbx_description
1 polymer ?
#
loop_
_entity_poly.entity_id
_entity_poly.type
_entity_poly.pdbx_seq_one_letter_code
_entity_poly.pdbx_strand_id
1 'polypeptide(L)'
;MESLVSEKENPFVDTENKKIIVHCCYHKVGTVWFRKLLGRIGREYGLNFQVEKGRRPYKIKEQTEIFMQSHSNVEPSKLPPYRGSHVVRDPRDVVISGYFYHLWTKESWVHKPKKKYGGISYQEYLKSVDKETGLMEEIKRAATKYIKDMGQWNYKNPNFIEVKYEDLIRDEQSVFTKIFNHYGFNEKAIEKSLEIAEQLSFQNVARRKLGETKEKSHLRSGQPGEWQYIFNEQHKGYFKQMCGKVLVKLGYEKNNDW
;
A
#
# COMPACT_ATOMS: atom_id res chain seq x y z
N MET A 1 -36.99 -2.76 25.46
CA MET A 1 -35.54 -2.53 25.51
C MET A 1 -35.14 -1.90 24.19
N GLU A 2 -35.25 -0.57 24.11
CA GLU A 2 -34.69 0.18 22.99
C GLU A 2 -33.17 0.04 23.07
N SER A 3 -32.56 -0.52 22.02
CA SER A 3 -31.11 -0.51 21.90
C SER A 3 -30.67 0.94 21.81
N LEU A 4 -29.96 1.43 22.82
CA LEU A 4 -29.19 2.66 22.74
C LEU A 4 -28.21 2.50 21.57
N VAL A 5 -28.62 2.95 20.38
CA VAL A 5 -27.69 3.17 19.28
C VAL A 5 -26.83 4.32 19.76
N SER A 6 -25.66 4.00 20.31
CA SER A 6 -24.66 5.01 20.68
C SER A 6 -24.46 5.89 19.45
N GLU A 7 -24.86 7.16 19.52
CA GLU A 7 -24.57 8.13 18.47
C GLU A 7 -23.05 8.10 18.26
N LYS A 8 -22.63 7.73 17.05
CA LYS A 8 -21.21 7.64 16.75
C LYS A 8 -20.66 9.06 16.67
N GLU A 9 -19.72 9.37 17.55
CA GLU A 9 -19.12 10.70 17.65
C GLU A 9 -18.43 11.07 16.32
N ASN A 10 -18.65 12.29 15.84
CA ASN A 10 -18.02 12.78 14.62
C ASN A 10 -16.49 12.88 14.86
N PRO A 11 -15.65 12.23 14.04
CA PRO A 11 -14.22 12.22 14.29
C PRO A 11 -13.54 13.52 13.85
N PHE A 12 -14.19 14.40 13.09
CA PHE A 12 -13.56 15.54 12.45
C PHE A 12 -13.65 16.83 13.29
N VAL A 13 -12.63 17.68 13.19
CA VAL A 13 -12.62 19.04 13.77
C VAL A 13 -13.55 19.99 13.00
N ASP A 14 -13.55 19.90 11.67
CA ASP A 14 -14.37 20.72 10.78
C ASP A 14 -15.60 19.92 10.33
N THR A 15 -16.79 20.43 10.67
CA THR A 15 -18.08 19.79 10.37
C THR A 15 -18.84 20.47 9.24
N GLU A 16 -18.42 21.67 8.82
CA GLU A 16 -19.13 22.48 7.82
C GLU A 16 -18.68 22.11 6.40
N ASN A 17 -17.39 21.84 6.20
CA ASN A 17 -16.83 21.48 4.90
C ASN A 17 -16.53 19.98 4.82
N LYS A 18 -17.54 19.18 4.46
CA LYS A 18 -17.40 17.73 4.33
C LYS A 18 -16.33 17.37 3.30
N LYS A 19 -15.26 16.72 3.77
CA LYS A 19 -14.20 16.13 2.93
C LYS A 19 -14.15 14.62 3.16
N ILE A 20 -14.01 13.86 2.07
CA ILE A 20 -13.78 12.42 2.17
C ILE A 20 -12.31 12.12 2.48
N ILE A 21 -12.04 10.99 3.13
CA ILE A 21 -10.69 10.45 3.27
C ILE A 21 -10.34 9.68 2.01
N VAL A 22 -9.19 9.97 1.40
CA VAL A 22 -8.69 9.22 0.24
C VAL A 22 -7.33 8.59 0.54
N HIS A 23 -7.28 7.27 0.66
CA HIS A 23 -6.03 6.56 0.87
C HIS A 23 -5.56 5.89 -0.43
N CYS A 24 -4.37 6.26 -0.87
CA CYS A 24 -3.71 5.72 -2.06
C CYS A 24 -2.46 4.93 -1.65
N CYS A 25 -2.31 3.73 -2.20
CA CYS A 25 -1.12 2.91 -2.03
C CYS A 25 -0.94 2.03 -3.26
N TYR A 26 0.10 1.20 -3.28
CA TYR A 26 0.39 0.28 -4.38
C TYR A 26 0.39 -1.18 -3.93
N HIS A 27 0.43 -2.07 -4.92
CA HIS A 27 0.66 -3.48 -4.69
C HIS A 27 1.89 -3.68 -3.76
N LYS A 28 1.70 -4.46 -2.69
CA LYS A 28 2.71 -4.75 -1.64
C LYS A 28 3.18 -3.57 -0.79
N VAL A 29 2.43 -2.46 -0.79
CA VAL A 29 2.66 -1.28 0.05
C VAL A 29 1.58 -1.20 1.14
N GLY A 30 1.53 -2.21 2.03
CA GLY A 30 0.62 -2.19 3.17
C GLY A 30 -0.89 -2.29 2.87
N THR A 31 -1.30 -2.68 1.65
CA THR A 31 -2.72 -2.69 1.22
C THR A 31 -3.68 -3.42 2.18
N VAL A 32 -3.28 -4.58 2.68
CA VAL A 32 -4.11 -5.36 3.63
C VAL A 32 -4.20 -4.65 4.99
N TRP A 33 -3.13 -4.00 5.41
CA TRP A 33 -3.04 -3.29 6.68
C TRP A 33 -3.95 -2.06 6.68
N PHE A 34 -3.77 -1.16 5.73
CA PHE A 34 -4.61 0.03 5.59
C PHE A 34 -6.08 -0.31 5.34
N ARG A 35 -6.37 -1.37 4.57
CA ARG A 35 -7.76 -1.82 4.38
C ARG A 35 -8.42 -2.24 5.70
N LYS A 36 -7.69 -2.92 6.58
CA LYS A 36 -8.20 -3.33 7.89
C LYS A 36 -8.35 -2.13 8.82
N LEU A 37 -7.34 -1.25 8.86
CA LEU A 37 -7.32 -0.04 9.68
C LEU A 37 -8.48 0.89 9.33
N LEU A 38 -8.52 1.34 8.07
CA LEU A 38 -9.56 2.26 7.59
C LEU A 38 -10.95 1.65 7.65
N GLY A 39 -11.07 0.35 7.41
CA GLY A 39 -12.35 -0.35 7.58
C GLY A 39 -12.79 -0.44 9.05
N ARG A 40 -11.87 -0.48 10.01
CA ARG A 40 -12.20 -0.48 11.44
C ARG A 40 -12.52 0.92 11.95
N ILE A 41 -11.75 1.92 11.53
CA ILE A 41 -12.05 3.36 11.74
C ILE A 41 -13.44 3.69 11.18
N GLY A 42 -13.75 3.25 9.95
CA GLY A 42 -15.08 3.48 9.38
C GLY A 42 -16.21 2.85 10.20
N ARG A 43 -16.00 1.66 10.77
CA ARG A 43 -17.00 1.05 11.67
C ARG A 43 -17.11 1.82 12.99
N GLU A 44 -16.00 2.26 13.56
CA GLU A 44 -15.94 3.01 14.82
C GLU A 44 -16.79 4.28 14.72
N TYR A 45 -16.55 5.09 13.68
CA TYR A 45 -17.19 6.40 13.53
C TYR A 45 -18.42 6.41 12.60
N GLY A 46 -18.82 5.25 12.08
CA GLY A 46 -19.98 5.15 11.18
C GLY A 46 -19.73 5.68 9.77
N LEU A 47 -18.46 5.83 9.37
CA LEU A 47 -18.08 6.30 8.05
C LEU A 47 -18.16 5.19 7.00
N ASN A 48 -18.77 5.49 5.86
CA ASN A 48 -18.89 4.56 4.76
C ASN A 48 -17.54 4.31 4.05
N PHE A 49 -17.02 3.09 4.19
CA PHE A 49 -15.75 2.67 3.59
C PHE A 49 -15.93 1.96 2.25
N GLN A 50 -15.29 2.49 1.19
CA GLN A 50 -15.20 1.90 -0.14
C GLN A 50 -13.75 1.57 -0.51
N VAL A 51 -13.53 0.39 -1.09
CA VAL A 51 -12.23 -0.04 -1.62
C VAL A 51 -12.32 -0.28 -3.12
N GLU A 52 -11.43 0.33 -3.90
CA GLU A 52 -11.21 0.05 -5.32
C GLU A 52 -9.84 -0.59 -5.53
N LYS A 53 -9.82 -1.75 -6.20
CA LYS A 53 -8.64 -2.59 -6.41
C LYS A 53 -8.05 -2.43 -7.81
N GLY A 54 -7.95 -1.18 -8.28
CA GLY A 54 -7.22 -0.84 -9.51
C GLY A 54 -8.02 -0.92 -10.80
N ARG A 55 -9.35 -0.99 -10.77
CA ARG A 55 -10.15 -0.91 -12.01
C ARG A 55 -10.32 0.54 -12.46
N ARG A 56 -10.21 0.78 -13.77
CA ARG A 56 -10.73 1.97 -14.44
C ARG A 56 -11.84 1.56 -15.42
N PRO A 57 -12.89 2.38 -15.61
CA PRO A 57 -13.23 3.52 -14.75
C PRO A 57 -13.62 3.05 -13.34
N TYR A 58 -13.33 3.84 -12.32
CA TYR A 58 -13.83 3.63 -10.97
C TYR A 58 -15.00 4.59 -10.69
N LYS A 59 -15.93 4.17 -9.84
CA LYS A 59 -17.05 5.00 -9.39
C LYS A 59 -17.01 5.12 -7.88
N ILE A 60 -16.94 6.35 -7.37
CA ILE A 60 -17.11 6.63 -5.94
C ILE A 60 -18.60 6.71 -5.68
N LYS A 61 -19.11 5.93 -4.73
CA LYS A 61 -20.53 6.02 -4.34
C LYS A 61 -20.77 7.32 -3.58
N GLU A 62 -21.93 7.92 -3.74
CA GLU A 62 -22.29 9.21 -3.14
C GLU A 62 -22.10 9.23 -1.62
N GLN A 63 -22.45 8.13 -0.96
CA GLN A 63 -22.32 8.00 0.49
C GLN A 63 -20.88 7.73 0.97
N THR A 64 -19.89 7.61 0.08
CA THR A 64 -18.52 7.22 0.46
C THR A 64 -17.85 8.33 1.27
N GLU A 65 -17.29 7.98 2.42
CA GLU A 65 -16.59 8.91 3.31
C GLU A 65 -15.12 8.52 3.50
N ILE A 66 -14.80 7.24 3.29
CA ILE A 66 -13.44 6.74 3.21
C ILE A 66 -13.30 5.96 1.90
N PHE A 67 -12.44 6.44 1.00
CA PHE A 67 -12.13 5.80 -0.27
C PHE A 67 -10.68 5.31 -0.27
N MET A 68 -10.48 4.01 -0.48
CA MET A 68 -9.16 3.41 -0.63
C MET A 68 -8.93 2.94 -2.06
N GLN A 69 -7.85 3.43 -2.67
CA GLN A 69 -7.39 3.03 -4.01
C GLN A 69 -6.05 2.28 -3.89
N SER A 70 -6.04 0.99 -4.25
CA SER A 70 -4.91 0.08 -3.95
C SER A 70 -3.76 0.07 -4.99
N HIS A 71 -3.80 0.97 -5.97
CA HIS A 71 -2.85 1.15 -7.07
C HIS A 71 -2.56 2.63 -7.36
N SER A 72 -2.83 3.53 -6.41
CA SER A 72 -2.84 5.00 -6.52
C SER A 72 -3.40 5.57 -7.83
N ASN A 73 -4.34 4.85 -8.44
CA ASN A 73 -4.88 5.21 -9.75
C ASN A 73 -6.12 6.10 -9.58
N VAL A 74 -5.90 7.30 -9.05
CA VAL A 74 -6.91 8.35 -8.87
C VAL A 74 -6.65 9.55 -9.76
N GLU A 75 -7.71 10.23 -10.14
CA GLU A 75 -7.68 11.50 -10.86
C GLU A 75 -8.20 12.60 -9.91
N PRO A 76 -7.29 13.40 -9.30
CA PRO A 76 -7.64 14.39 -8.29
C PRO A 76 -8.79 15.33 -8.66
N SER A 77 -8.90 15.73 -9.94
CA SER A 77 -9.96 16.61 -10.46
C SER A 77 -11.35 15.96 -10.47
N LYS A 78 -11.44 14.63 -10.32
CA LYS A 78 -12.71 13.87 -10.28
C LYS A 78 -13.07 13.40 -8.88
N LEU A 79 -12.27 13.72 -7.87
CA LEU A 79 -12.58 13.39 -6.49
C LEU A 79 -13.47 14.48 -5.88
N PRO A 80 -14.47 14.13 -5.04
CA PRO A 80 -15.08 15.08 -4.13
C PRO A 80 -14.02 15.76 -3.26
N PRO A 81 -14.29 16.90 -2.60
CA PRO A 81 -13.36 17.50 -1.64
C PRO A 81 -12.77 16.44 -0.69
N TYR A 82 -11.45 16.42 -0.53
CA TYR A 82 -10.78 15.31 0.14
C TYR A 82 -9.58 15.73 0.98
N ARG A 83 -9.23 14.85 1.93
CA ARG A 83 -7.93 14.79 2.62
C ARG A 83 -7.38 13.39 2.40
N GLY A 84 -6.16 13.29 1.93
CA GLY A 84 -5.61 12.03 1.46
C GLY A 84 -4.29 11.65 2.10
N SER A 85 -3.99 10.36 2.08
CA SER A 85 -2.65 9.84 2.33
C SER A 85 -2.19 9.02 1.13
N HIS A 86 -0.92 9.13 0.82
CA HIS A 86 -0.28 8.37 -0.23
C HIS A 86 0.92 7.63 0.35
N VAL A 87 0.91 6.30 0.26
CA VAL A 87 1.97 5.46 0.83
C VAL A 87 2.77 4.81 -0.28
N VAL A 88 4.08 5.02 -0.23
CA VAL A 88 5.09 4.37 -1.08
C VAL A 88 5.97 3.46 -0.23
N ARG A 89 6.66 2.54 -0.87
CA ARG A 89 7.67 1.66 -0.27
C ARG A 89 8.84 1.59 -1.23
N ASP A 90 10.05 1.26 -0.76
CA ASP A 90 11.20 1.03 -1.62
C ASP A 90 10.79 0.11 -2.77
N PRO A 91 10.80 0.59 -4.04
CA PRO A 91 10.39 -0.18 -5.19
C PRO A 91 11.09 -1.54 -5.33
N ARG A 92 12.30 -1.68 -4.79
CA ARG A 92 13.07 -2.93 -4.79
C ARG A 92 12.47 -3.96 -3.82
N ASP A 93 12.11 -3.53 -2.61
CA ASP A 93 11.41 -4.38 -1.64
C ASP A 93 9.98 -4.73 -2.09
N VAL A 94 9.33 -3.83 -2.83
CA VAL A 94 8.03 -4.10 -3.44
C VAL A 94 8.13 -5.28 -4.41
N VAL A 95 9.15 -5.31 -5.28
CA VAL A 95 9.41 -6.44 -6.19
C VAL A 95 9.58 -7.73 -5.42
N ILE A 96 10.42 -7.74 -4.38
CA ILE A 96 10.70 -8.94 -3.60
C ILE A 96 9.43 -9.46 -2.93
N SER A 97 8.69 -8.55 -2.30
CA SER A 97 7.41 -8.88 -1.70
C SER A 97 6.41 -9.40 -2.74
N GLY A 98 6.44 -8.87 -3.97
CA GLY A 98 5.63 -9.30 -5.11
C GLY A 98 5.98 -10.70 -5.57
N TYR A 99 7.26 -10.98 -5.83
CA TYR A 99 7.76 -12.28 -6.27
C TYR A 99 7.32 -13.40 -5.32
N PHE A 100 7.65 -13.28 -4.03
CA PHE A 100 7.28 -14.30 -3.06
C PHE A 100 5.76 -14.45 -2.90
N TYR A 101 5.01 -13.36 -3.03
CA TYR A 101 3.55 -13.40 -2.98
C TYR A 101 2.94 -14.13 -4.18
N HIS A 102 3.46 -13.89 -5.38
CA HIS A 102 2.93 -14.48 -6.61
C HIS A 102 3.16 -15.99 -6.68
N LEU A 103 4.12 -16.54 -5.92
CA LEU A 103 4.32 -17.99 -5.78
C LEU A 103 3.16 -18.73 -5.10
N TRP A 104 2.32 -18.05 -4.29
CA TRP A 104 1.25 -18.74 -3.54
C TRP A 104 -0.11 -18.05 -3.54
N THR A 105 -0.21 -16.83 -4.07
CA THR A 105 -1.49 -16.10 -4.11
C THR A 105 -2.59 -16.86 -4.85
N LYS A 106 -3.83 -16.58 -4.47
CA LYS A 106 -5.07 -17.05 -5.11
C LYS A 106 -5.69 -15.99 -6.03
N GLU A 107 -5.00 -14.88 -6.31
CA GLU A 107 -5.50 -13.84 -7.20
C GLU A 107 -5.71 -14.38 -8.63
N SER A 108 -6.93 -14.24 -9.14
CA SER A 108 -7.34 -14.87 -10.40
C SER A 108 -6.46 -14.54 -11.59
N TRP A 109 -5.92 -13.32 -11.68
CA TRP A 109 -5.06 -12.92 -12.80
C TRP A 109 -3.72 -13.67 -12.87
N VAL A 110 -3.23 -14.17 -11.73
CA VAL A 110 -1.94 -14.89 -11.64
C VAL A 110 -2.07 -16.29 -12.21
N HIS A 111 -3.28 -16.87 -12.10
CA HIS A 111 -3.66 -18.21 -12.56
C HIS A 111 -4.14 -18.25 -14.02
N LYS A 112 -4.24 -17.10 -14.70
CA LYS A 112 -4.65 -17.06 -16.11
C LYS A 112 -3.47 -17.41 -17.03
N PRO A 113 -3.61 -18.44 -17.89
CA PRO A 113 -2.67 -18.76 -18.97
C PRO A 113 -2.25 -17.54 -19.79
N LYS A 114 -0.96 -17.46 -20.15
CA LYS A 114 -0.45 -16.41 -21.05
C LYS A 114 0.46 -16.99 -22.12
N LYS A 115 0.24 -16.57 -23.37
CA LYS A 115 1.09 -16.94 -24.51
C LYS A 115 2.58 -16.68 -24.25
N LYS A 116 2.91 -15.58 -23.57
CA LYS A 116 4.31 -15.23 -23.24
C LYS A 116 5.03 -16.22 -22.31
N TYR A 117 4.29 -17.11 -21.65
CA TYR A 117 4.84 -18.17 -20.82
C TYR A 117 4.62 -19.56 -21.43
N GLY A 118 4.32 -19.65 -22.73
CA GLY A 118 4.05 -20.95 -23.38
C GLY A 118 2.70 -21.56 -23.01
N GLY A 119 1.72 -20.74 -22.62
CA GLY A 119 0.37 -21.21 -22.33
C GLY A 119 0.12 -21.61 -20.87
N ILE A 120 1.13 -21.53 -19.99
CA ILE A 120 0.92 -21.64 -18.54
C ILE A 120 0.64 -20.26 -17.93
N SER A 121 0.15 -20.28 -16.69
CA SER A 121 -0.13 -19.08 -15.90
C SER A 121 1.14 -18.43 -15.37
N TYR A 122 1.01 -17.21 -14.83
CA TYR A 122 2.18 -16.51 -14.26
C TYR A 122 2.74 -17.24 -13.03
N GLN A 123 1.86 -17.78 -12.18
CA GLN A 123 2.31 -18.51 -10.99
C GLN A 123 3.03 -19.81 -11.37
N GLU A 124 2.49 -20.55 -12.35
CA GLU A 124 3.13 -21.78 -12.84
C GLU A 124 4.51 -21.48 -13.42
N TYR A 125 4.63 -20.41 -14.23
CA TYR A 125 5.92 -19.96 -14.75
C TYR A 125 6.91 -19.62 -13.63
N LEU A 126 6.51 -18.83 -12.63
CA LEU A 126 7.40 -18.47 -11.52
C LEU A 126 7.83 -19.68 -10.68
N LYS A 127 7.01 -20.73 -10.62
CA LYS A 127 7.34 -21.99 -9.93
C LYS A 127 8.20 -22.94 -10.76
N SER A 128 8.20 -22.80 -12.09
CA SER A 128 8.94 -23.69 -12.99
C SER A 128 10.38 -23.23 -13.26
N VAL A 129 10.71 -21.98 -12.94
CA VAL A 129 12.05 -21.39 -13.15
C VAL A 129 12.77 -21.21 -11.82
N ASP A 130 14.10 -21.04 -11.88
CA ASP A 130 14.90 -20.70 -10.72
C ASP A 130 14.54 -19.31 -10.15
N LYS A 131 15.00 -19.03 -8.93
CA LYS A 131 14.69 -17.79 -8.20
C LYS A 131 15.20 -16.54 -8.92
N GLU A 132 16.35 -16.60 -9.58
CA GLU A 132 16.93 -15.48 -10.30
C GLU A 132 16.09 -15.14 -11.53
N THR A 133 15.78 -16.12 -12.37
CA THR A 133 14.89 -15.96 -13.52
C THR A 133 13.52 -15.42 -13.11
N GLY A 134 12.95 -15.97 -12.03
CA GLY A 134 11.65 -15.55 -11.50
C GLY A 134 11.63 -14.11 -10.96
N LEU A 135 12.69 -13.70 -10.24
CA LEU A 135 12.84 -12.33 -9.76
C LEU A 135 13.00 -11.33 -10.90
N MET A 136 13.80 -11.66 -11.91
CA MET A 136 13.96 -10.83 -13.11
C MET A 136 12.62 -10.58 -13.81
N GLU A 137 11.76 -11.61 -13.93
CA GLU A 137 10.43 -11.44 -14.50
C GLU A 137 9.51 -10.58 -13.62
N GLU A 138 9.59 -10.68 -12.29
CA GLU A 138 8.86 -9.77 -11.39
C GLU A 138 9.38 -8.33 -11.53
N ILE A 139 10.69 -8.08 -11.64
CA ILE A 139 11.24 -6.73 -11.88
C ILE A 139 10.64 -6.14 -13.17
N LYS A 140 10.67 -6.89 -14.28
CA LYS A 140 10.10 -6.46 -15.56
C LYS A 140 8.62 -6.10 -15.44
N ARG A 141 7.86 -6.94 -14.71
CA ARG A 141 6.43 -6.76 -14.46
C ARG A 141 6.13 -5.57 -13.54
N ALA A 142 6.98 -5.31 -12.55
CA ALA A 142 6.86 -4.23 -11.58
C ALA A 142 7.19 -2.87 -12.19
N ALA A 143 8.30 -2.81 -12.92
CA ALA A 143 8.80 -1.62 -13.61
C ALA A 143 7.76 -1.04 -14.57
N THR A 144 7.06 -1.90 -15.31
CA THR A 144 6.05 -1.49 -16.31
C THR A 144 4.67 -1.19 -15.73
N LYS A 145 4.46 -1.44 -14.43
CA LYS A 145 3.19 -1.21 -13.75
C LYS A 145 3.37 -0.25 -12.58
N TYR A 146 3.34 -0.77 -11.36
CA TYR A 146 3.19 0.02 -10.17
C TYR A 146 4.42 0.90 -9.85
N ILE A 147 5.64 0.54 -10.27
CA ILE A 147 6.83 1.40 -10.07
C ILE A 147 6.77 2.63 -10.98
N LYS A 148 6.33 2.44 -12.23
CA LYS A 148 6.06 3.58 -13.13
C LYS A 148 5.00 4.50 -12.54
N ASP A 149 3.92 3.94 -12.00
CA ASP A 149 2.85 4.71 -11.37
C ASP A 149 3.35 5.50 -10.14
N MET A 150 4.21 4.92 -9.29
CA MET A 150 4.91 5.64 -8.21
C MET A 150 5.72 6.82 -8.76
N GLY A 151 6.43 6.62 -9.87
CA GLY A 151 7.21 7.66 -10.53
C GLY A 151 6.37 8.76 -11.18
N GLN A 152 5.11 8.49 -11.54
CA GLN A 152 4.21 9.44 -12.20
C GLN A 152 3.32 10.23 -11.23
N TRP A 153 3.24 9.81 -9.97
CA TRP A 153 2.47 10.50 -8.95
C TRP A 153 2.91 11.97 -8.76
N ASN A 154 1.93 12.83 -8.45
CA ASN A 154 2.15 14.25 -8.16
C ASN A 154 2.38 14.46 -6.65
N TYR A 155 3.63 14.32 -6.22
CA TYR A 155 4.08 14.56 -4.84
C TYR A 155 3.98 16.02 -4.37
N LYS A 156 3.52 16.94 -5.21
CA LYS A 156 3.30 18.36 -4.85
C LYS A 156 1.85 18.65 -4.45
N ASN A 157 0.95 17.67 -4.51
CA ASN A 157 -0.45 17.88 -4.17
C ASN A 157 -0.61 17.97 -2.64
N PRO A 158 -0.95 19.16 -2.08
CA PRO A 158 -1.01 19.36 -0.63
C PRO A 158 -2.16 18.61 0.03
N ASN A 159 -3.15 18.14 -0.73
CA ASN A 159 -4.24 17.33 -0.18
C ASN A 159 -3.78 15.94 0.23
N PHE A 160 -2.61 15.48 -0.23
CA PHE A 160 -2.03 14.19 0.17
C PHE A 160 -0.85 14.39 1.13
N ILE A 161 -0.88 13.68 2.27
CA ILE A 161 0.32 13.42 3.04
C ILE A 161 1.08 12.26 2.42
N GLU A 162 2.36 12.47 2.10
CA GLU A 162 3.25 11.48 1.49
C GLU A 162 3.98 10.69 2.59
N VAL A 163 3.88 9.36 2.55
CA VAL A 163 4.38 8.48 3.61
C VAL A 163 5.22 7.36 3.02
N LYS A 164 6.39 7.09 3.61
CA LYS A 164 7.17 5.90 3.33
C LYS A 164 6.74 4.76 4.25
N TYR A 165 6.56 3.58 3.69
CA TYR A 165 6.21 2.36 4.42
C TYR A 165 7.25 2.03 5.49
N GLU A 166 8.52 2.33 5.23
CA GLU A 166 9.64 2.12 6.13
C GLU A 166 9.54 2.97 7.39
N ASP A 167 8.97 4.18 7.28
CA ASP A 167 8.74 5.05 8.43
C ASP A 167 7.59 4.52 9.29
N LEU A 168 6.54 3.92 8.68
CA LEU A 168 5.49 3.22 9.42
C LEU A 168 6.01 2.01 10.19
N ILE A 169 7.02 1.30 9.65
CA ILE A 169 7.66 0.18 10.35
C ILE A 169 8.55 0.67 11.50
N ARG A 170 9.20 1.83 11.33
CA ARG A 170 10.12 2.39 12.33
C ARG A 170 9.40 3.04 13.50
N ASP A 171 8.38 3.85 13.21
CA ASP A 171 7.66 4.66 14.20
C ASP A 171 6.17 4.78 13.79
N GLU A 172 5.46 3.67 14.01
CA GLU A 172 4.05 3.51 13.63
C GLU A 172 3.16 4.60 14.25
N GLN A 173 3.35 4.87 15.55
CA GLN A 173 2.53 5.82 16.31
C GLN A 173 2.69 7.23 15.75
N SER A 174 3.94 7.72 15.62
CA SER A 174 4.20 9.07 15.12
C SER A 174 3.68 9.29 13.69
N VAL A 175 3.86 8.30 12.82
CA VAL A 175 3.39 8.40 11.43
C VAL A 175 1.88 8.38 11.36
N PHE A 176 1.18 7.51 12.10
CA PHE A 176 -0.28 7.53 12.11
C PHE A 176 -0.85 8.79 12.76
N THR A 177 -0.24 9.33 13.81
CA THR A 177 -0.62 10.64 14.36
C THR A 177 -0.58 11.72 13.29
N LYS A 178 0.47 11.76 12.45
CA LYS A 178 0.54 12.70 11.31
C LYS A 178 -0.55 12.46 10.29
N ILE A 179 -0.83 11.20 9.93
CA ILE A 179 -1.89 10.86 8.98
C ILE A 179 -3.28 11.28 9.50
N PHE A 180 -3.60 10.98 10.76
CA PHE A 180 -4.92 11.29 11.34
C PHE A 180 -5.10 12.80 11.55
N ASN A 181 -4.06 13.51 11.94
CA ASN A 181 -4.05 14.98 11.93
C ASN A 181 -4.32 15.53 10.52
N HIS A 182 -3.68 14.97 9.49
CA HIS A 182 -3.91 15.37 8.09
C HIS A 182 -5.34 15.07 7.60
N TYR A 183 -5.97 14.02 8.11
CA TYR A 183 -7.40 13.75 7.88
C TYR A 183 -8.32 14.73 8.61
N GLY A 184 -7.77 15.54 9.53
CA GLY A 184 -8.51 16.51 10.33
C GLY A 184 -9.32 15.85 11.44
N PHE A 185 -8.83 14.74 11.97
CA PHE A 185 -9.41 14.12 13.16
C PHE A 185 -9.21 15.02 14.39
N ASN A 186 -10.19 15.05 15.29
CA ASN A 186 -10.07 15.67 16.60
C ASN A 186 -9.21 14.80 17.54
N GLU A 187 -8.82 15.36 18.69
CA GLU A 187 -7.88 14.70 19.62
C GLU A 187 -8.35 13.32 20.07
N LYS A 188 -9.63 13.19 20.47
CA LYS A 188 -10.22 11.90 20.87
C LYS A 188 -10.22 10.89 19.72
N ALA A 189 -10.54 11.34 18.51
CA ALA A 189 -10.54 10.47 17.34
C ALA A 189 -9.14 10.01 16.96
N ILE A 190 -8.12 10.85 17.15
CA ILE A 190 -6.72 10.48 16.96
C ILE A 190 -6.32 9.41 17.99
N GLU A 191 -6.56 9.64 19.27
CA GLU A 191 -6.26 8.68 20.35
C GLU A 191 -6.89 7.32 20.07
N LYS A 192 -8.20 7.31 19.79
CA LYS A 192 -8.93 6.08 19.52
C LYS A 192 -8.49 5.39 18.23
N SER A 193 -8.15 6.14 17.19
CA SER A 193 -7.64 5.59 15.93
C SER A 193 -6.23 5.02 16.07
N LEU A 194 -5.41 5.58 16.97
CA LEU A 194 -4.10 5.03 17.33
C LEU A 194 -4.22 3.70 18.09
N GLU A 195 -5.15 3.57 19.03
CA GLU A 195 -5.45 2.27 19.67
C GLU A 195 -5.83 1.21 18.62
N ILE A 196 -6.67 1.59 17.65
CA ILE A 196 -7.07 0.70 16.56
C ILE A 196 -5.86 0.31 15.70
N ALA A 197 -4.98 1.27 15.40
CA ALA A 197 -3.77 1.03 14.63
C ALA A 197 -2.84 0.06 15.36
N GLU A 198 -2.58 0.30 16.64
CA GLU A 198 -1.74 -0.53 17.49
C GLU A 198 -2.25 -1.98 17.53
N GLN A 199 -3.56 -2.19 17.73
CA GLN A 199 -4.16 -3.54 17.71
C GLN A 199 -4.01 -4.25 16.37
N LEU A 200 -3.87 -3.50 15.29
CA LEU A 200 -3.69 -3.98 13.92
C LEU A 200 -2.22 -3.94 13.47
N SER A 201 -1.30 -3.55 14.35
CA SER A 201 0.12 -3.39 14.06
C SER A 201 0.72 -4.70 13.56
N PHE A 202 1.84 -4.57 12.84
CA PHE A 202 2.57 -5.73 12.33
C PHE A 202 2.91 -6.72 13.46
N GLN A 203 3.38 -6.21 14.59
CA GLN A 203 3.81 -7.03 15.74
C GLN A 203 2.62 -7.80 16.34
N ASN A 204 1.47 -7.15 16.47
CA ASN A 204 0.27 -7.73 17.08
C ASN A 204 -0.46 -8.70 16.14
N VAL A 205 -0.50 -8.42 14.84
CA VAL A 205 -1.19 -9.26 13.84
C VAL A 205 -0.33 -10.41 13.35
N ALA A 206 0.99 -10.23 13.20
CA ALA A 206 1.89 -11.31 12.79
C ALA A 206 2.17 -12.30 13.93
N ARG A 207 1.91 -11.90 15.19
CA ARG A 207 2.23 -12.62 16.46
C ARG A 207 3.68 -13.13 16.48
N ARG A 208 4.61 -12.39 15.87
CA ARG A 208 5.99 -12.82 15.59
C ARG A 208 6.93 -11.61 15.58
N LYS A 209 8.22 -11.84 15.88
CA LYS A 209 9.26 -10.79 15.86
C LYS A 209 9.49 -10.30 14.42
N LEU A 210 9.82 -9.00 14.27
CA LEU A 210 10.28 -8.43 13.00
C LEU A 210 11.44 -9.26 12.43
N GLY A 211 11.31 -9.78 11.21
CA GLY A 211 12.29 -10.66 10.57
C GLY A 211 11.93 -12.16 10.56
N GLU A 212 10.95 -12.61 11.32
CA GLU A 212 10.52 -14.02 11.27
C GLU A 212 9.69 -14.34 10.03
N THR A 213 10.25 -15.18 9.15
CA THR A 213 9.67 -15.39 7.82
C THR A 213 8.54 -16.43 7.83
N LYS A 214 7.36 -16.12 7.27
CA LYS A 214 6.41 -17.16 6.79
C LYS A 214 6.35 -17.12 5.28
N GLU A 215 6.63 -18.23 4.63
CA GLU A 215 6.58 -18.34 3.16
C GLU A 215 5.22 -17.93 2.58
N LYS A 216 4.11 -18.27 3.25
CA LYS A 216 2.74 -17.94 2.85
C LYS A 216 2.11 -16.86 3.73
N SER A 217 2.73 -15.68 3.78
CA SER A 217 2.20 -14.52 4.51
C SER A 217 2.30 -13.25 3.68
N HIS A 218 1.25 -12.43 3.71
CA HIS A 218 1.31 -11.05 3.20
C HIS A 218 2.33 -10.20 3.97
N LEU A 219 2.65 -10.61 5.18
CA LEU A 219 3.66 -10.08 6.09
C LEU A 219 4.80 -11.11 6.16
N ARG A 220 5.62 -11.18 5.11
CA ARG A 220 6.66 -12.20 4.96
C ARG A 220 7.78 -11.99 5.98
N SER A 221 8.47 -10.85 5.93
CA SER A 221 9.59 -10.46 6.80
C SER A 221 9.30 -9.17 7.59
N GLY A 222 8.60 -8.22 6.96
CA GLY A 222 8.34 -6.88 7.48
C GLY A 222 9.56 -5.94 7.48
N GLN A 223 10.75 -6.44 7.14
CA GLN A 223 12.00 -5.68 7.21
C GLN A 223 12.25 -4.88 5.92
N PRO A 224 12.58 -3.59 6.02
CA PRO A 224 13.15 -2.81 4.91
C PRO A 224 14.54 -3.31 4.51
N GLY A 225 14.87 -3.20 3.22
CA GLY A 225 16.22 -3.43 2.69
C GLY A 225 16.54 -4.88 2.32
N GLU A 226 15.56 -5.79 2.28
CA GLU A 226 15.80 -7.19 1.90
C GLU A 226 16.39 -7.34 0.49
N TRP A 227 16.16 -6.35 -0.37
CA TRP A 227 16.73 -6.33 -1.71
C TRP A 227 18.24 -6.39 -1.77
N GLN A 228 18.94 -5.89 -0.76
CA GLN A 228 20.40 -5.88 -0.74
C GLN A 228 21.00 -7.29 -0.79
N TYR A 229 20.30 -8.27 -0.22
CA TYR A 229 20.76 -9.65 -0.11
C TYR A 229 20.10 -10.60 -1.13
N ILE A 230 19.01 -10.16 -1.78
CA ILE A 230 18.22 -10.99 -2.70
C ILE A 230 18.49 -10.64 -4.16
N PHE A 231 18.73 -9.35 -4.47
CA PHE A 231 19.12 -8.97 -5.81
C PHE A 231 20.61 -9.28 -6.03
N ASN A 232 20.88 -9.91 -7.17
CA ASN A 232 22.23 -10.09 -7.67
C ASN A 232 22.58 -8.92 -8.61
N GLU A 233 23.78 -8.91 -9.16
CA GLU A 233 24.24 -7.81 -10.02
C GLU A 233 23.43 -7.66 -11.31
N GLN A 234 22.90 -8.75 -11.87
CA GLN A 234 22.02 -8.68 -13.05
C GLN A 234 20.68 -8.00 -12.70
N HIS A 235 20.07 -8.37 -11.58
CA HIS A 235 18.87 -7.72 -11.06
C HIS A 235 19.09 -6.23 -10.81
N LYS A 236 20.18 -5.88 -10.12
CA LYS A 236 20.52 -4.47 -9.83
C LYS A 236 20.75 -3.69 -11.12
N GLY A 237 21.54 -4.21 -12.06
CA GLY A 237 21.81 -3.58 -13.35
C GLY A 237 20.53 -3.28 -14.13
N TYR A 238 19.65 -4.26 -14.28
CA TYR A 238 18.37 -4.07 -14.96
C TYR A 238 17.44 -3.11 -14.20
N PHE A 239 17.40 -3.20 -12.87
CA PHE A 239 16.59 -2.32 -12.04
C PHE A 239 17.03 -0.85 -12.16
N LYS A 240 18.34 -0.58 -12.13
CA LYS A 240 18.90 0.76 -12.34
C LYS A 240 18.49 1.34 -13.70
N GLN A 241 18.58 0.54 -14.75
CA GLN A 241 18.19 0.95 -16.10
C GLN A 241 16.71 1.34 -16.17
N MET A 242 15.83 0.53 -15.59
CA MET A 242 14.38 0.69 -15.76
C MET A 242 13.74 1.62 -14.72
N CYS A 243 14.24 1.61 -13.48
CA CYS A 243 13.59 2.21 -12.32
C CYS A 243 14.48 3.19 -11.55
N GLY A 244 15.76 3.35 -11.92
CA GLY A 244 16.72 4.18 -11.19
C GLY A 244 16.25 5.63 -10.99
N LYS A 245 15.70 6.25 -12.03
CA LYS A 245 15.10 7.59 -11.94
C LYS A 245 13.95 7.67 -10.93
N VAL A 246 13.18 6.59 -10.78
CA VAL A 246 12.09 6.53 -9.80
C VAL A 246 12.65 6.46 -8.38
N LEU A 247 13.71 5.66 -8.14
CA LEU A 247 14.35 5.61 -6.82
C LEU A 247 14.87 6.98 -6.37
N VAL A 248 15.50 7.72 -7.30
CA VAL A 248 15.96 9.09 -7.03
C VAL A 248 14.79 10.02 -6.74
N LYS A 249 13.74 9.98 -7.57
CA LYS A 249 12.55 10.82 -7.37
C LYS A 249 11.86 10.58 -6.02
N LEU A 250 11.81 9.32 -5.58
CA LEU A 250 11.22 8.92 -4.29
C LEU A 250 12.16 9.15 -3.09
N GLY A 251 13.40 9.59 -3.35
CA GLY A 251 14.41 9.82 -2.32
C GLY A 251 14.85 8.54 -1.62
N TYR A 252 14.89 7.40 -2.32
CA TYR A 252 15.54 6.18 -1.83
C TYR A 252 17.02 6.14 -2.20
N GLU A 253 17.43 6.83 -3.27
CA GLU A 253 18.81 6.89 -3.74
C GLU A 253 19.16 8.30 -4.20
N LYS A 254 20.46 8.65 -4.17
CA LYS A 254 20.94 9.93 -4.71
C LYS A 254 21.12 9.86 -6.23
N ASN A 255 21.57 8.72 -6.74
CA ASN A 255 21.86 8.45 -8.13
C ASN A 255 21.79 6.93 -8.40
N ASN A 256 22.41 6.43 -9.47
CA ASN A 256 22.41 5.00 -9.82
C ASN A 256 23.65 4.24 -9.33
N ASP A 257 24.47 4.80 -8.43
CA ASP A 257 25.76 4.23 -8.00
C ASP A 257 25.65 3.34 -6.74
N TRP A 258 24.46 2.79 -6.47
CA TRP A 258 24.14 1.94 -5.31
C TRP A 258 24.28 0.43 -5.57
#